data_AF-A0A843JJY7-F1
#
_entry.id   AF-A0A843JJY7-F1
#
_cell.length_a   1.000
_cell.length_b   1.000
_cell.length_c   1.000
_cell.angle_alpha   90.00
_cell.angle_beta   90.00
_cell.angle_gamma   90.00
#
_symmetry.space_group_name_H-M   'P 1'
#
loop_
_entity.id
_entity.type
_entity.pdbx_description
1 polymer ?
#
loop_
_entity_poly.entity_id
_entity_poly.type
_entity_poly.pdbx_seq_one_letter_code
_entity_poly.pdbx_strand_id
1 'polypeptide(L)'
;FKMNTPGPNDFAMMKELLERRLKPLKEPYDKQRINEEHIKNNEAETERIVPLKLGEEPNLIVIDGGKGQLGMAVDVLKEYNLTHIPIIGLAKEFEEIYIPNSSFPIRIPQENEALHLLQQVRDESHRFAVTYHRKLRSKKIEESPLDNIVGIGKKRKIELLRHFGDLEAIKKASIDEIKEVNGMNEKAATNVYEHFHNENS
;
A
#
# COMPACT_ATOMS: atom_id res chain seq x y z
N PHE A 1 -4.82 17.68 14.89
CA PHE A 1 -3.50 17.27 14.38
C PHE A 1 -3.68 16.80 12.94
N LYS A 2 -3.32 17.66 11.99
CA LYS A 2 -3.39 17.43 10.55
C LYS A 2 -2.06 16.85 10.10
N MET A 3 -2.07 15.64 9.54
CA MET A 3 -1.05 15.12 8.62
C MET A 3 -1.73 14.04 7.79
N ASN A 4 -1.96 14.34 6.52
CA ASN A 4 -1.99 13.39 5.39
C ASN A 4 -2.25 14.21 4.11
N THR A 5 -1.26 14.97 3.70
CA THR A 5 -1.10 15.24 2.27
C THR A 5 -0.67 13.91 1.63
N PRO A 6 -1.43 13.33 0.68
CA PRO A 6 -0.95 12.17 -0.04
C PRO A 6 0.34 12.56 -0.76
N GLY A 7 1.43 11.86 -0.48
CA GLY A 7 2.73 12.16 -1.05
C GLY A 7 2.76 11.81 -2.54
N PRO A 8 3.78 12.29 -3.29
CA PRO A 8 4.02 11.87 -4.68
C PRO A 8 4.08 10.35 -4.85
N ASN A 9 4.48 9.63 -3.80
CA ASN A 9 4.60 8.17 -3.78
C ASN A 9 3.24 7.45 -3.77
N ASP A 10 2.25 7.95 -3.03
CA ASP A 10 0.94 7.29 -2.91
C ASP A 10 0.19 7.24 -4.25
N PHE A 11 0.34 8.30 -5.05
CA PHE A 11 -0.18 8.33 -6.42
C PHE A 11 0.50 7.30 -7.32
N ALA A 12 1.84 7.22 -7.29
CA ALA A 12 2.58 6.24 -8.06
C ALA A 12 2.20 4.80 -7.67
N MET A 13 2.05 4.54 -6.38
CA MET A 13 1.61 3.23 -5.87
C MET A 13 0.19 2.87 -6.31
N MET A 14 -0.74 3.83 -6.26
CA MET A 14 -2.11 3.61 -6.72
C MET A 14 -2.14 3.32 -8.22
N LYS A 15 -1.34 4.05 -9.00
CA LYS A 15 -1.18 3.82 -10.45
C LYS A 15 -0.69 2.39 -10.72
N GLU A 16 0.42 1.99 -10.11
CA GLU A 16 0.99 0.65 -10.26
C GLU A 16 -0.02 -0.45 -9.89
N LEU A 17 -0.79 -0.25 -8.81
CA LEU A 17 -1.80 -1.20 -8.36
C LEU A 17 -2.92 -1.37 -9.39
N LEU A 18 -3.46 -0.25 -9.89
CA LEU A 18 -4.50 -0.24 -10.92
C LEU A 18 -4.00 -0.89 -12.21
N GLU A 19 -2.79 -0.55 -12.66
CA GLU A 19 -2.17 -1.17 -13.83
C GLU A 19 -2.05 -2.69 -13.66
N ARG A 20 -1.53 -3.17 -12.53
CA ARG A 20 -1.41 -4.60 -12.25
C ARG A 20 -2.76 -5.31 -12.27
N ARG A 21 -3.80 -4.66 -11.75
CA ARG A 21 -5.15 -5.24 -11.65
C ARG A 21 -5.89 -5.25 -13.00
N LEU A 22 -5.72 -4.19 -13.79
CA LEU A 22 -6.47 -3.97 -15.03
C LEU A 22 -5.76 -4.52 -16.27
N LYS A 23 -4.42 -4.66 -16.24
CA LYS A 23 -3.64 -5.23 -17.36
C LYS A 23 -4.21 -6.57 -17.89
N PRO A 24 -4.65 -7.52 -17.04
CA PRO A 24 -5.24 -8.77 -17.51
C PRO A 24 -6.57 -8.62 -18.26
N LEU A 25 -7.24 -7.46 -18.21
CA LEU A 25 -8.49 -7.20 -18.92
C LEU A 25 -8.27 -6.75 -20.38
N LYS A 26 -7.05 -6.31 -20.72
CA LYS A 26 -6.71 -5.76 -22.05
C LYS A 26 -6.32 -6.84 -23.07
N GLU A 27 -5.74 -7.94 -22.62
CA GLU A 27 -5.26 -9.03 -23.47
C GLU A 27 -6.12 -10.28 -23.23
N PRO A 28 -6.21 -11.23 -24.18
CA PRO A 28 -6.66 -12.60 -23.89
C PRO A 28 -5.65 -13.24 -22.93
N TYR A 29 -5.77 -12.90 -21.64
CA TYR A 29 -4.89 -13.36 -20.58
C TYR A 29 -5.16 -14.85 -20.39
N ASP A 30 -4.12 -15.67 -20.52
CA ASP A 30 -4.22 -17.12 -20.45
C ASP A 30 -4.70 -17.55 -19.06
N LYS A 31 -6.00 -17.85 -18.96
CA LYS A 31 -6.72 -18.18 -17.73
C LYS A 31 -6.12 -19.41 -17.02
N GLN A 32 -5.27 -20.19 -17.68
CA GLN A 32 -4.64 -21.38 -17.13
C GLN A 32 -3.54 -21.08 -16.10
N ARG A 33 -2.83 -19.94 -16.18
CA ARG A 33 -1.66 -19.66 -15.30
C ARG A 33 -1.99 -19.31 -13.84
N ILE A 34 -3.24 -18.93 -13.51
CA ILE A 34 -3.62 -18.48 -12.16
C ILE A 34 -4.25 -19.58 -11.29
N ASN A 35 -4.69 -20.69 -11.88
CA ASN A 35 -5.34 -21.76 -11.11
C ASN A 35 -4.36 -22.54 -10.21
N GLU A 36 -3.05 -22.54 -10.51
CA GLU A 36 -2.08 -23.34 -9.74
C GLU A 36 -1.58 -22.65 -8.46
N GLU A 37 -1.54 -21.30 -8.41
CA GLU A 37 -1.06 -20.58 -7.22
C GLU A 37 -2.18 -20.18 -6.23
N HIS A 38 -3.43 -19.99 -6.68
CA HIS A 38 -4.50 -19.46 -5.82
C HIS A 38 -5.36 -20.53 -5.11
N ILE A 39 -5.29 -21.81 -5.50
CA ILE A 39 -6.21 -22.84 -4.97
C ILE A 39 -5.71 -23.52 -3.68
N LYS A 40 -4.46 -23.30 -3.23
CA LYS A 40 -3.95 -24.03 -2.05
C LYS A 40 -4.42 -23.54 -0.67
N ASN A 41 -5.16 -22.44 -0.55
CA ASN A 41 -5.37 -21.79 0.76
C ASN A 41 -6.80 -21.39 1.16
N ASN A 42 -7.88 -21.88 0.52
CA ASN A 42 -9.24 -21.51 0.97
C ASN A 42 -10.19 -22.72 1.02
N GLU A 43 -10.05 -23.53 2.06
CA GLU A 43 -11.18 -24.32 2.60
C GLU A 43 -11.73 -23.57 3.81
N ALA A 44 -12.72 -22.71 3.59
CA ALA A 44 -13.72 -22.32 4.58
C ALA A 44 -14.84 -21.57 3.86
N GLU A 45 -15.88 -22.31 3.51
CA GLU A 45 -17.16 -21.76 3.05
C GLU A 45 -17.75 -20.86 4.14
N THR A 46 -17.85 -19.57 3.83
CA THR A 46 -18.83 -18.65 4.41
C THR A 46 -19.15 -17.68 3.29
N GLU A 47 -20.42 -17.30 3.11
CA GLU A 47 -20.91 -16.34 2.11
C GLU A 47 -20.30 -14.92 2.29
N ARG A 48 -18.98 -14.80 2.14
CA ARG A 48 -18.18 -13.62 2.40
C ARG A 48 -17.38 -13.32 1.15
N ILE A 49 -17.55 -12.10 0.65
CA ILE A 49 -16.73 -11.37 -0.33
C ILE A 49 -15.71 -12.28 -1.04
N VAL A 50 -16.14 -12.94 -2.13
CA VAL A 50 -15.22 -13.68 -2.99
C VAL A 50 -14.37 -12.64 -3.71
N PRO A 51 -13.04 -12.61 -3.53
CA PRO A 51 -12.20 -11.67 -4.25
C PRO A 51 -12.35 -11.91 -5.75
N LEU A 52 -12.63 -10.85 -6.52
CA LEU A 52 -12.70 -10.93 -7.98
C LEU A 52 -11.43 -11.60 -8.51
N LYS A 53 -11.59 -12.62 -9.36
CA LYS A 53 -10.44 -13.32 -9.94
C LYS A 53 -9.65 -12.35 -10.81
N LEU A 54 -8.35 -12.58 -10.94
CA LEU A 54 -7.52 -11.77 -11.82
C LEU A 54 -8.01 -11.98 -13.27
N GLY A 55 -8.36 -10.89 -13.97
CA GLY A 55 -8.97 -10.95 -15.30
C GLY A 55 -10.51 -10.95 -15.33
N GLU A 56 -11.18 -10.86 -14.18
CA GLU A 56 -12.62 -10.53 -14.12
C GLU A 56 -12.82 -9.01 -14.07
N GLU A 57 -13.71 -8.51 -14.93
CA GLU A 57 -14.03 -7.08 -15.02
C GLU A 57 -14.96 -6.66 -13.87
N PRO A 58 -14.60 -5.63 -13.08
CA PRO A 58 -15.47 -5.12 -12.01
C PRO A 58 -16.65 -4.33 -12.58
N ASN A 59 -17.81 -4.39 -11.91
CA ASN A 59 -18.96 -3.55 -12.26
C ASN A 59 -18.83 -2.10 -11.76
N LEU A 60 -17.98 -1.87 -10.77
CA LEU A 60 -17.69 -0.55 -10.20
C LEU A 60 -16.29 -0.57 -9.58
N ILE A 61 -15.51 0.47 -9.82
CA ILE A 61 -14.25 0.74 -9.12
C ILE A 61 -14.48 1.85 -8.10
N VAL A 62 -14.10 1.62 -6.85
CA VAL A 62 -14.16 2.62 -5.77
C VAL A 62 -12.74 2.97 -5.34
N ILE A 63 -12.40 4.25 -5.42
CA ILE A 63 -11.10 4.78 -5.00
C ILE A 63 -11.26 5.40 -3.60
N ASP A 64 -10.46 4.95 -2.63
CA ASP A 64 -10.36 5.58 -1.31
C ASP A 64 -9.59 6.91 -1.43
N GLY A 65 -10.32 7.96 -1.83
CA GLY A 65 -9.70 9.20 -2.24
C GLY A 65 -10.64 10.24 -2.86
N GLY A 66 -10.21 11.50 -2.79
CA GLY A 66 -10.93 12.63 -3.38
C GLY A 66 -10.67 12.81 -4.88
N LYS A 67 -11.09 13.96 -5.41
CA LYS A 67 -11.03 14.30 -6.85
C LYS A 67 -9.67 14.08 -7.52
N GLY A 68 -8.56 14.38 -6.84
CA GLY A 68 -7.22 14.19 -7.39
C GLY A 68 -6.86 12.73 -7.64
N GLN A 69 -7.12 11.86 -6.66
CA GLN A 69 -6.87 10.42 -6.78
C GLN A 69 -7.81 9.78 -7.79
N LEU A 70 -9.09 10.19 -7.83
CA LEU A 70 -10.03 9.76 -8.85
C LEU A 70 -9.57 10.13 -10.27
N GLY A 71 -9.08 11.36 -10.47
CA GLY A 71 -8.59 11.81 -11.77
C GLY A 71 -7.46 10.95 -12.31
N MET A 72 -6.48 10.60 -11.46
CA MET A 72 -5.39 9.70 -11.82
C MET A 72 -5.90 8.30 -12.20
N ALA A 73 -6.85 7.75 -11.43
CA ALA A 73 -7.43 6.45 -11.73
C ALA A 73 -8.18 6.46 -13.07
N VAL A 74 -8.91 7.55 -13.36
CA VAL A 74 -9.57 7.77 -14.66
C VAL A 74 -8.57 7.78 -15.80
N ASP A 75 -7.39 8.40 -15.63
CA ASP A 75 -6.37 8.42 -16.66
C ASP A 75 -5.75 7.04 -16.92
N VAL A 76 -5.60 6.20 -15.89
CA VAL A 76 -5.24 4.78 -16.06
C VAL A 76 -6.32 4.03 -16.85
N LEU A 77 -7.61 4.21 -16.51
CA LEU A 77 -8.69 3.57 -17.25
C LEU A 77 -8.69 3.98 -18.73
N LYS A 78 -8.39 5.24 -19.05
CA LYS A 78 -8.22 5.72 -20.44
C LYS A 78 -7.06 5.04 -21.14
N GLU A 79 -5.89 4.96 -20.51
CA GLU A 79 -4.69 4.31 -21.08
C GLU A 79 -4.92 2.82 -21.41
N TYR A 80 -5.80 2.17 -20.65
CA TYR A 80 -6.15 0.76 -20.83
C TYR A 80 -7.42 0.55 -21.67
N ASN A 81 -8.06 1.60 -22.20
CA ASN A 81 -9.34 1.55 -22.93
C ASN A 81 -10.48 0.89 -22.12
N LEU A 82 -10.54 1.14 -20.81
CA LEU A 82 -11.51 0.58 -19.87
C LEU A 82 -12.46 1.66 -19.29
N THR A 83 -12.67 2.75 -20.01
CA THR A 83 -13.49 3.88 -19.55
C THR A 83 -14.98 3.58 -19.47
N HIS A 84 -15.42 2.43 -20.00
CA HIS A 84 -16.79 1.93 -19.84
C HIS A 84 -17.06 1.43 -18.42
N ILE A 85 -16.02 1.08 -17.66
CA ILE A 85 -16.15 0.65 -16.26
C ILE A 85 -16.46 1.86 -15.39
N PRO A 86 -17.59 1.87 -14.65
CA PRO A 86 -17.90 2.93 -13.71
C PRO A 86 -16.82 3.05 -12.62
N ILE A 87 -16.44 4.29 -12.28
CA ILE A 87 -15.47 4.58 -11.24
C ILE A 87 -15.92 5.76 -10.40
N ILE A 88 -15.75 5.67 -9.08
CA ILE A 88 -16.04 6.73 -8.11
C ILE A 88 -14.87 6.92 -7.15
N GLY A 89 -14.73 8.13 -6.61
CA GLY A 89 -13.85 8.43 -5.47
C GLY A 89 -14.68 8.64 -4.21
N LEU A 90 -14.26 8.11 -3.07
CA LEU A 90 -14.92 8.30 -1.79
C LEU A 90 -13.97 9.01 -0.83
N ALA A 91 -14.30 10.26 -0.47
CA ALA A 91 -13.46 11.07 0.42
C ALA A 91 -13.91 10.96 1.88
N LYS A 92 -12.94 10.74 2.78
CA LYS A 92 -13.19 10.45 4.21
C LYS A 92 -13.78 11.60 5.04
N GLU A 93 -13.49 12.86 4.70
CA GLU A 93 -13.85 13.99 5.57
C GLU A 93 -15.36 14.25 5.63
N PHE A 94 -16.07 14.04 4.51
CA PHE A 94 -17.51 14.33 4.39
C PHE A 94 -18.30 13.19 3.74
N GLU A 95 -17.67 12.03 3.57
CA GLU A 95 -18.24 10.87 2.84
C GLU A 95 -18.77 11.27 1.45
N GLU A 96 -18.05 12.20 0.83
CA GLU A 96 -18.38 12.77 -0.46
C GLU A 96 -17.99 11.78 -1.57
N ILE A 97 -18.95 11.53 -2.45
CA ILE A 97 -18.77 10.68 -3.62
C ILE A 97 -18.43 11.57 -4.81
N TYR A 98 -17.22 11.40 -5.33
CA TYR A 98 -16.73 12.06 -6.52
C TYR A 98 -16.99 11.16 -7.73
N ILE A 99 -17.58 11.74 -8.77
CA ILE A 99 -17.80 11.07 -10.06
C ILE A 99 -16.95 11.76 -11.12
N PRO A 100 -16.35 11.02 -12.08
CA PRO A 100 -15.65 11.62 -13.19
C PRO A 100 -16.50 12.65 -13.93
N ASN A 101 -15.87 13.73 -14.39
CA ASN A 101 -16.51 14.82 -15.13
C ASN A 101 -17.60 15.60 -14.35
N SER A 102 -17.79 15.35 -13.06
CA SER A 102 -18.62 16.20 -12.20
C SER A 102 -17.78 17.26 -11.50
N SER A 103 -18.29 18.49 -11.47
CA SER A 103 -17.69 19.59 -10.71
C SER A 103 -17.97 19.49 -9.21
N PHE A 104 -19.08 18.85 -8.83
CA PHE A 104 -19.56 18.76 -7.45
C PHE A 104 -19.64 17.30 -6.99
N PRO A 105 -19.29 17.01 -5.73
CA PRO A 105 -19.49 15.69 -5.15
C PRO A 105 -20.98 15.43 -4.88
N ILE A 106 -21.34 14.17 -4.85
CA ILE A 106 -22.63 13.70 -4.34
C ILE A 106 -22.49 13.49 -2.83
N ARG A 107 -23.45 14.04 -2.08
CA ARG A 107 -23.60 13.80 -0.65
C ARG A 107 -24.85 12.95 -0.43
N ILE A 108 -24.67 11.78 0.17
CA ILE A 108 -25.77 10.91 0.53
C ILE A 108 -26.16 11.20 2.00
N PRO A 109 -27.47 11.25 2.35
CA PRO A 109 -27.91 11.34 3.74
C PRO A 109 -27.29 10.23 4.61
N GLN A 110 -27.02 10.53 5.88
CA GLN A 110 -26.36 9.60 6.79
C GLN A 110 -27.20 8.35 7.06
N GLU A 111 -28.52 8.45 6.97
CA GLU A 111 -29.47 7.37 7.22
C GLU A 111 -29.56 6.38 6.05
N ASN A 112 -28.92 6.69 4.91
CA ASN A 112 -29.03 5.87 3.71
C ASN A 112 -28.07 4.67 3.76
N GLU A 113 -28.62 3.47 3.59
CA GLU A 113 -27.87 2.22 3.61
C GLU A 113 -26.76 2.14 2.54
N ALA A 114 -26.93 2.80 1.40
CA ALA A 114 -25.90 2.85 0.35
C ALA A 114 -24.61 3.54 0.84
N LEU A 115 -24.75 4.56 1.70
CA LEU A 115 -23.59 5.22 2.29
C LEU A 115 -22.85 4.29 3.25
N HIS A 116 -23.59 3.55 4.08
CA HIS A 116 -23.01 2.56 4.99
C HIS A 116 -22.23 1.47 4.24
N LEU A 117 -22.77 0.99 3.12
CA LEU A 117 -22.07 0.01 2.28
C LEU A 117 -20.76 0.58 1.73
N LEU A 118 -20.77 1.80 1.20
CA LEU A 118 -19.57 2.46 0.68
C LEU A 118 -18.51 2.70 1.77
N GLN A 119 -18.93 3.08 2.98
CA GLN A 119 -18.06 3.20 4.13
C GLN A 119 -17.43 1.86 4.51
N GLN A 120 -18.20 0.78 4.56
CA GLN A 120 -17.67 -0.57 4.82
C GLN A 120 -16.64 -1.00 3.79
N VAL A 121 -16.92 -0.80 2.50
CA VAL A 121 -15.96 -1.11 1.41
C VAL A 121 -14.67 -0.32 1.57
N ARG A 122 -14.75 0.96 1.93
CA ARG A 122 -13.59 1.80 2.17
C ARG A 122 -12.80 1.35 3.38
N ASP A 123 -13.47 1.15 4.51
CA ASP A 123 -12.83 0.75 5.76
C ASP A 123 -12.10 -0.58 5.57
N GLU A 124 -12.67 -1.47 4.75
CA GLU A 124 -12.03 -2.73 4.42
C GLU A 124 -10.84 -2.61 3.46
N SER A 125 -10.94 -1.71 2.49
CA SER A 125 -9.82 -1.35 1.62
C SER A 125 -8.67 -0.73 2.43
N HIS A 126 -9.00 0.17 3.35
CA HIS A 126 -8.03 0.80 4.24
C HIS A 126 -7.39 -0.22 5.19
N ARG A 127 -8.19 -1.10 5.80
CA ARG A 127 -7.69 -2.17 6.68
C ARG A 127 -6.75 -3.10 5.92
N PHE A 128 -7.10 -3.49 4.70
CA PHE A 128 -6.26 -4.32 3.85
C PHE A 128 -4.95 -3.61 3.49
N ALA A 129 -5.00 -2.35 3.08
CA ALA A 129 -3.82 -1.55 2.76
C ALA A 129 -2.87 -1.45 3.96
N VAL A 130 -3.38 -1.06 5.14
CA VAL A 130 -2.59 -0.95 6.38
C VAL A 130 -1.95 -2.30 6.75
N THR A 131 -2.72 -3.39 6.66
CA THR A 131 -2.23 -4.74 6.99
C THR A 131 -1.16 -5.19 6.00
N TYR A 132 -1.36 -4.94 4.71
CA TYR A 132 -0.41 -5.28 3.66
C TYR A 132 0.90 -4.48 3.80
N HIS A 133 0.81 -3.17 4.04
CA HIS A 133 1.98 -2.33 4.31
C HIS A 133 2.73 -2.77 5.57
N ARG A 134 2.00 -3.14 6.64
CA ARG A 134 2.61 -3.71 7.85
C ARG A 134 3.36 -5.00 7.51
N LYS A 135 2.76 -5.91 6.74
CA LYS A 135 3.39 -7.17 6.30
C LYS A 135 4.62 -6.93 5.43
N LEU A 136 4.54 -6.04 4.44
CA LEU A 136 5.67 -5.66 3.60
C LEU A 136 6.82 -5.06 4.41
N ARG A 137 6.50 -4.17 5.37
CA ARG A 137 7.50 -3.59 6.25
C ARG A 137 8.14 -4.66 7.14
N SER A 138 7.36 -5.57 7.70
CA SER A 138 7.87 -6.72 8.46
C SER A 138 8.78 -7.61 7.60
N LYS A 139 8.42 -7.89 6.35
CA LYS A 139 9.25 -8.67 5.43
C LYS A 139 10.55 -7.94 5.07
N LYS A 140 10.50 -6.63 4.79
CA LYS A 140 11.71 -5.81 4.57
C LYS A 140 12.61 -5.77 5.80
N ILE A 141 12.03 -5.81 7.00
CA ILE A 141 12.77 -5.98 8.25
C ILE A 141 13.43 -7.37 8.29
N GLU A 142 12.78 -8.43 7.85
CA GLU A 142 13.34 -9.80 7.87
C GLU A 142 14.37 -10.08 6.77
N GLU A 143 14.40 -9.30 5.68
CA GLU A 143 15.33 -9.45 4.56
C GLU A 143 16.34 -8.27 4.48
N SER A 144 16.58 -7.57 5.59
CA SER A 144 17.37 -6.33 5.58
C SER A 144 18.87 -6.62 5.81
N PRO A 145 19.79 -5.91 5.13
CA PRO A 145 21.25 -6.05 5.31
C PRO A 145 21.74 -5.99 6.77
N LEU A 146 20.97 -5.32 7.62
CA LEU A 146 21.19 -5.30 9.07
C LEU A 146 21.17 -6.70 9.74
N ASP A 147 20.61 -7.74 9.11
CA ASP A 147 20.63 -9.13 9.62
C ASP A 147 22.04 -9.73 9.64
N ASN A 148 22.93 -9.25 8.77
CA ASN A 148 24.31 -9.73 8.69
C ASN A 148 25.22 -9.06 9.72
N ILE A 149 24.69 -8.10 10.49
CA ILE A 149 25.49 -7.30 11.43
C ILE A 149 25.46 -7.96 12.81
N VAL A 150 26.64 -8.40 13.25
CA VAL A 150 26.81 -9.02 14.56
C VAL A 150 26.32 -8.08 15.67
N GLY A 151 25.43 -8.57 16.52
CA GLY A 151 24.86 -7.80 17.63
C GLY A 151 23.62 -6.97 17.27
N ILE A 152 23.13 -7.03 16.03
CA ILE A 152 21.89 -6.37 15.60
C ILE A 152 20.78 -7.41 15.43
N GLY A 153 20.11 -7.72 16.54
CA GLY A 153 18.90 -8.54 16.52
C GLY A 153 17.64 -7.74 16.14
N LYS A 154 16.52 -8.46 15.97
CA LYS A 154 15.21 -7.92 15.56
C LYS A 154 14.79 -6.64 16.31
N LYS A 155 14.99 -6.57 17.63
CA LYS A 155 14.63 -5.40 18.44
C LYS A 155 15.43 -4.15 18.05
N ARG A 156 16.76 -4.26 17.91
CA ARG A 156 17.63 -3.14 17.51
C ARG A 156 17.35 -2.70 16.08
N LYS A 157 17.11 -3.65 15.18
CA LYS A 157 16.70 -3.35 13.79
C LYS A 157 15.42 -2.51 13.74
N ILE A 158 14.39 -2.91 14.51
CA ILE A 158 13.13 -2.16 14.57
C ILE A 158 13.38 -0.74 15.08
N GLU A 159 14.19 -0.58 16.13
CA GLU A 159 14.50 0.74 16.68
C GLU A 159 15.30 1.61 15.70
N LEU A 160 16.28 1.04 14.99
CA LEU A 160 17.03 1.73 13.93
C LEU A 160 16.10 2.23 12.82
N LEU A 161 15.25 1.36 12.28
CA LEU A 161 14.30 1.74 11.23
C LEU A 161 13.21 2.69 11.72
N ARG A 162 12.85 2.63 13.01
CA ARG A 162 11.91 3.58 13.62
C ARG A 162 12.52 4.96 13.77
N HIS A 163 13.81 5.03 14.14
CA HIS A 163 14.52 6.27 14.34
C HIS A 163 14.88 6.96 13.01
N PHE A 164 15.47 6.22 12.07
CA PHE A 164 15.96 6.77 10.80
C PHE A 164 14.95 6.69 9.64
N GLY A 165 13.88 5.89 9.78
CA GLY A 165 12.81 5.75 8.78
C GLY A 165 13.09 4.69 7.71
N ASP A 166 14.27 4.72 7.09
CA ASP A 166 14.68 3.74 6.07
C ASP A 166 16.17 3.36 6.17
N LEU A 167 16.58 2.41 5.32
CA LEU A 167 17.95 1.89 5.31
C LEU A 167 18.97 2.89 4.75
N GLU A 168 18.57 3.75 3.81
CA GLU A 168 19.48 4.72 3.19
C GLU A 168 19.84 5.84 4.16
N ALA A 169 18.90 6.23 5.02
CA ALA A 169 19.16 7.14 6.13
C ALA A 169 20.13 6.50 7.14
N ILE A 170 19.97 5.21 7.48
CA ILE A 170 20.89 4.50 8.38
C ILE A 170 22.32 4.44 7.79
N LYS A 171 22.45 4.17 6.49
CA LYS A 171 23.76 4.13 5.80
C LYS A 171 24.51 5.46 5.86
N LYS A 172 23.79 6.58 5.91
CA LYS A 172 24.38 7.93 5.94
C LYS A 172 24.59 8.47 7.34
N ALA A 173 24.02 7.81 8.34
CA ALA A 173 24.08 8.26 9.73
C ALA A 173 25.51 8.14 10.30
N SER A 174 25.88 9.12 11.10
CA SER A 174 27.09 9.08 11.91
C SER A 174 26.97 8.03 13.01
N ILE A 175 28.13 7.56 13.50
CA ILE A 175 28.17 6.60 14.60
C ILE A 175 27.47 7.13 15.87
N ASP A 176 27.54 8.44 16.14
CA ASP A 176 26.93 9.06 17.31
C ASP A 176 25.40 9.07 17.20
N GLU A 177 24.85 9.41 16.03
CA GLU A 177 23.40 9.30 15.77
C GLU A 177 22.91 7.85 15.93
N ILE A 178 23.69 6.86 15.49
CA ILE A 178 23.35 5.45 15.66
C ILE A 178 23.36 5.05 17.15
N LYS A 179 24.26 5.61 17.96
CA LYS A 179 24.32 5.38 19.42
C LYS A 179 23.10 5.94 20.16
N GLU A 180 22.49 7.02 19.66
CA GLU A 180 21.28 7.62 20.27
C GLU A 180 20.04 6.73 20.15
N VAL A 181 20.06 5.74 19.26
CA VAL A 181 18.93 4.83 19.06
C VAL A 181 18.73 3.93 20.29
N ASN A 182 17.48 3.85 20.75
CA ASN A 182 17.12 3.08 21.94
C ASN A 182 17.59 1.61 21.85
N GLY A 183 18.35 1.18 22.85
CA GLY A 183 18.88 -0.19 22.94
C GLY A 183 20.17 -0.42 22.16
N MET A 184 20.70 0.59 21.46
CA MET A 184 22.05 0.56 20.90
C MET A 184 23.08 0.78 22.00
N ASN A 185 24.21 0.07 21.88
CA ASN A 185 25.40 0.30 22.67
C ASN A 185 26.55 0.59 21.72
N GLU A 186 27.68 1.07 22.26
CA GLU A 186 28.81 1.49 21.45
C GLU A 186 29.26 0.44 20.45
N LYS A 187 29.45 -0.82 20.90
CA LYS A 187 29.86 -1.92 20.02
C LYS A 187 28.84 -2.20 18.90
N ALA A 188 27.54 -2.17 19.20
CA ALA A 188 26.51 -2.38 18.18
C ALA A 188 26.46 -1.23 17.18
N ALA A 189 26.62 0.01 17.63
CA ALA A 189 26.64 1.18 16.76
C ALA A 189 27.86 1.16 15.83
N THR A 190 29.04 0.83 16.36
CA THR A 190 30.26 0.63 15.58
C THR A 190 30.06 -0.43 14.49
N ASN A 191 29.53 -1.60 14.84
CA ASN A 191 29.29 -2.68 13.86
C ASN A 191 28.34 -2.25 12.74
N VAL A 192 27.30 -1.46 13.05
CA VAL A 192 26.38 -0.91 12.04
C VAL A 192 27.08 0.08 11.13
N TYR A 193 27.82 1.02 11.71
CA TYR A 193 28.54 2.04 10.97
C TYR A 193 29.57 1.42 10.02
N GLU A 194 30.41 0.53 10.55
CA GLU A 194 31.44 -0.19 9.80
C GLU A 194 30.85 -1.03 8.68
N HIS A 195 29.75 -1.75 8.91
CA HIS A 195 29.14 -2.58 7.87
C HIS A 195 28.76 -1.78 6.62
N PHE A 196 28.26 -0.55 6.77
CA PHE A 196 27.84 0.28 5.63
C PHE A 196 28.94 1.18 5.06
N HIS A 197 30.00 1.46 5.83
CA HIS A 197 31.08 2.37 5.40
C HIS A 197 32.36 1.63 4.96
N ASN A 198 32.58 0.39 5.41
CA ASN A 198 33.74 -0.41 5.03
C ASN A 198 33.52 -1.28 3.78
N GLU A 199 32.29 -1.41 3.26
CA GLU A 199 32.03 -2.03 1.94
C GLU A 199 32.46 -1.14 0.75
N ASN A 200 33.00 0.06 1.01
CA ASN A 200 33.55 0.98 0.00
C ASN A 200 35.09 1.06 0.00
N SER A 201 35.80 0.01 0.43
CA SER A 201 37.28 -0.07 0.36
C SER A 201 37.77 -1.34 -0.33
#